data_AF-A0A934MES5-F1
#
_entry.id   AF-A0A934MES5-F1
#
_cell.length_a   1.000
_cell.length_b   1.000
_cell.length_c   1.000
_cell.angle_alpha   90.00
_cell.angle_beta   90.00
_cell.angle_gamma   90.00
#
_symmetry.space_group_name_H-M   'P 1'
#
loop_
_entity.id
_entity.type
_entity.pdbx_description
1 polymer ?
#
loop_
_entity_poly.entity_id
_entity_poly.type
_entity_poly.pdbx_seq_one_letter_code
_entity_poly.pdbx_strand_id
1 'polypeptide(L)'
;MLARVPWSPPKRETKKTAKPKQRQLNDARRRRMIDNVAEIMKAGFEAGAPSRFAFEASCRHGIRSGLCTEGWTWQEADAAAADIVSRALAMIGATRPSWKEGQPEWTQDGALPIERENCLRCRGPLEGHHYKFCSTVCAAAWHTSRRERDTSDEARAQRAASDAAYRDRAPARACERCGTMYRSRKRDQRYCGSACFYATQREMRRQA
;
A
#
# COMPACT_ATOMS: atom_id res chain seq x y z
N MET A 1 8.39 6.60 -64.41
CA MET A 1 8.02 6.89 -63.02
C MET A 1 6.87 5.97 -62.63
N LEU A 2 7.12 4.93 -61.83
CA LEU A 2 6.07 4.02 -61.36
C LEU A 2 5.41 4.61 -60.11
N ALA A 3 4.12 4.95 -60.20
CA ALA A 3 3.35 5.45 -59.07
C ALA A 3 3.21 4.36 -58.00
N ARG A 4 3.63 4.66 -56.76
CA ARG A 4 3.40 3.78 -55.61
C ARG A 4 1.90 3.78 -55.30
N VAL A 5 1.24 2.66 -55.50
CA VAL A 5 -0.15 2.48 -55.08
C VAL A 5 -0.17 2.40 -53.54
N PRO A 6 -1.01 3.20 -52.85
CA PRO A 6 -1.09 3.15 -51.39
C PRO A 6 -1.63 1.79 -50.94
N TRP A 7 -0.81 1.04 -50.21
CA TRP A 7 -1.22 -0.22 -49.60
C TRP A 7 -2.28 0.07 -48.52
N SER A 8 -3.45 -0.53 -48.66
CA SER A 8 -4.50 -0.54 -47.64
C SER A 8 -4.63 -1.95 -47.08
N PRO A 9 -4.41 -2.18 -45.78
CA PRO A 9 -4.58 -3.51 -45.20
C PRO A 9 -6.04 -3.99 -45.37
N PRO A 10 -6.26 -5.27 -45.68
CA PRO A 10 -7.61 -5.81 -45.76
C PRO A 10 -8.31 -5.64 -44.41
N LYS A 11 -9.56 -5.16 -44.43
CA LYS A 11 -10.39 -5.03 -43.23
C LYS A 11 -10.59 -6.43 -42.64
N ARG A 12 -9.88 -6.73 -41.55
CA ARG A 12 -10.02 -8.01 -40.84
C ARG A 12 -11.42 -8.05 -40.23
N GLU A 13 -12.30 -8.88 -40.78
CA GLU A 13 -13.62 -9.17 -40.22
C GLU A 13 -13.43 -9.83 -38.85
N THR A 14 -13.42 -9.01 -37.80
CA THR A 14 -13.33 -9.50 -36.42
C THR A 14 -14.73 -9.98 -36.04
N LYS A 15 -14.92 -11.31 -36.05
CA LYS A 15 -16.08 -11.93 -35.41
C LYS A 15 -16.13 -11.39 -33.97
N LYS A 16 -17.17 -10.61 -33.65
CA LYS A 16 -17.40 -10.06 -32.32
C LYS A 16 -17.67 -11.22 -31.36
N THR A 17 -16.62 -11.79 -30.78
CA THR A 17 -16.77 -12.71 -29.66
C THR A 17 -17.28 -11.91 -28.46
N ALA A 18 -18.30 -12.45 -27.78
CA ALA A 18 -18.81 -11.82 -26.56
C ALA A 18 -17.65 -11.68 -25.57
N LYS A 19 -17.44 -10.48 -25.03
CA LYS A 19 -16.38 -10.25 -24.04
C LYS A 19 -16.64 -11.15 -22.84
N PRO A 20 -15.64 -11.88 -22.32
CA PRO A 20 -15.83 -12.69 -21.13
C PRO A 20 -16.29 -11.81 -19.97
N LYS A 21 -17.26 -12.31 -19.19
CA LYS A 21 -17.69 -11.62 -17.97
C LYS A 21 -16.50 -11.52 -17.02
N GLN A 22 -16.20 -10.32 -16.54
CA GLN A 22 -15.13 -10.11 -15.58
C GLN A 22 -15.43 -10.87 -14.29
N ARG A 23 -14.41 -11.55 -13.76
CA ARG A 23 -14.51 -12.20 -12.45
C ARG A 23 -14.79 -11.17 -11.36
N GLN A 24 -15.72 -11.46 -10.46
CA GLN A 24 -16.03 -10.60 -9.31
C GLN A 24 -15.63 -11.28 -8.01
N LEU A 25 -15.18 -10.48 -7.03
CA LEU A 25 -14.94 -10.99 -5.67
C LEU A 25 -16.27 -11.25 -4.98
N ASN A 26 -16.29 -12.25 -4.11
CA ASN A 26 -17.40 -12.43 -3.17
C ASN A 26 -17.56 -11.19 -2.29
N ASP A 27 -18.80 -10.73 -2.06
CA ASP A 27 -19.08 -9.48 -1.35
C ASP A 27 -18.53 -9.47 0.08
N ALA A 28 -18.62 -10.58 0.80
CA ALA A 28 -18.10 -10.67 2.17
C ALA A 28 -16.57 -10.57 2.19
N ARG A 29 -15.89 -11.20 1.21
CA ARG A 29 -14.44 -11.09 1.02
C ARG A 29 -14.05 -9.64 0.69
N ARG A 30 -14.75 -9.04 -0.26
CA ARG A 30 -14.51 -7.66 -0.68
C ARG A 30 -14.66 -6.68 0.48
N ARG A 31 -15.72 -6.82 1.28
CA ARG A 31 -15.95 -5.97 2.47
C ARG A 31 -14.80 -6.08 3.47
N ARG A 32 -14.36 -7.29 3.83
CA ARG A 32 -13.22 -7.47 4.74
C ARG A 32 -11.92 -6.86 4.21
N MET A 33 -11.68 -6.93 2.90
CA MET A 33 -10.52 -6.27 2.30
C MET A 33 -10.62 -4.74 2.39
N ILE A 34 -11.81 -4.17 2.17
CA ILE A 34 -12.06 -2.73 2.34
C ILE A 34 -11.80 -2.30 3.79
N ASP A 35 -12.33 -3.04 4.76
CA ASP A 35 -12.15 -2.77 6.19
C ASP A 35 -10.67 -2.78 6.59
N ASN A 36 -9.92 -3.81 6.19
CA ASN A 36 -8.49 -3.91 6.47
C ASN A 36 -7.67 -2.77 5.82
N VAL A 37 -8.00 -2.38 4.58
CA VAL A 37 -7.29 -1.30 3.88
C VAL A 37 -7.57 0.06 4.54
N ALA A 38 -8.81 0.30 4.95
CA ALA A 38 -9.18 1.51 5.67
C ALA A 38 -8.48 1.59 7.03
N GLU A 39 -8.37 0.47 7.76
CA GLU A 39 -7.61 0.40 9.00
C GLU A 39 -6.13 0.75 8.79
N ILE A 40 -5.49 0.20 7.75
CA ILE A 40 -4.09 0.51 7.40
C ILE A 40 -3.91 2.00 7.12
N MET A 41 -4.79 2.59 6.30
CA MET A 41 -4.71 4.01 5.95
C MET A 41 -4.96 4.93 7.15
N LYS A 42 -5.95 4.59 7.98
CA LYS A 42 -6.26 5.33 9.20
C LYS A 42 -5.11 5.30 10.20
N ALA A 43 -4.60 4.10 10.51
CA ALA A 43 -3.47 3.92 11.41
C ALA A 43 -2.21 4.62 10.88
N GLY A 44 -1.98 4.58 9.57
CA GLY A 44 -0.88 5.28 8.92
C GLY A 44 -0.98 6.81 9.05
N PHE A 45 -2.18 7.36 8.85
CA PHE A 45 -2.43 8.79 9.06
C PHE A 45 -2.26 9.21 10.52
N GLU A 46 -2.79 8.42 11.46
CA GLU A 46 -2.62 8.64 12.91
C GLU A 46 -1.16 8.53 13.35
N ALA A 47 -0.35 7.71 12.68
CA ALA A 47 1.09 7.59 12.90
C ALA A 47 1.91 8.75 12.30
N GLY A 48 1.26 9.73 11.66
CA GLY A 48 1.91 10.93 11.11
C GLY A 48 2.23 10.88 9.62
N ALA A 49 1.58 10.00 8.85
CA ALA A 49 1.68 10.07 7.39
C ALA A 49 1.13 11.41 6.87
N PRO A 50 1.72 11.98 5.79
CA PRO A 50 1.42 13.34 5.34
C PRO A 50 -0.01 13.51 4.81
N SER A 51 -0.66 12.41 4.39
CA SER A 51 -2.04 12.45 3.92
C SER A 51 -2.73 11.09 4.10
N ARG A 52 -4.06 11.10 4.04
CA ARG A 52 -4.88 9.87 3.99
C ARG A 52 -4.60 9.02 2.74
N PHE A 53 -3.99 9.60 1.71
CA PHE A 53 -3.63 8.92 0.45
C PHE A 53 -2.23 8.32 0.46
N ALA A 54 -1.44 8.53 1.52
CA ALA A 54 -0.02 8.14 1.58
C ALA A 54 0.22 6.67 1.21
N PHE A 55 -0.70 5.77 1.58
CA PHE A 55 -0.57 4.33 1.35
C PHE A 55 -1.44 3.79 0.21
N GLU A 56 -2.04 4.66 -0.61
CA GLU A 56 -2.94 4.25 -1.71
C GLU A 56 -2.27 3.28 -2.69
N ALA A 57 -1.11 3.68 -3.21
CA ALA A 57 -0.38 2.90 -4.21
C ALA A 57 0.11 1.56 -3.62
N SER A 58 0.68 1.58 -2.42
CA SER A 58 1.19 0.39 -1.74
C SER A 58 0.08 -0.62 -1.44
N CYS A 59 -1.09 -0.16 -1.00
CA CYS A 59 -2.25 -1.01 -0.78
C CYS A 59 -2.77 -1.61 -2.09
N ARG A 60 -2.94 -0.79 -3.14
CA ARG A 60 -3.38 -1.27 -4.46
C ARG A 60 -2.43 -2.32 -5.03
N HIS A 61 -1.12 -2.08 -4.91
CA HIS A 61 -0.09 -3.03 -5.35
C HIS A 61 -0.15 -4.33 -4.54
N GLY A 62 -0.26 -4.25 -3.21
CA GLY A 62 -0.34 -5.43 -2.33
C GLY A 62 -1.55 -6.31 -2.64
N ILE A 63 -2.72 -5.70 -2.85
CA ILE A 63 -3.95 -6.42 -3.23
C ILE A 63 -3.80 -7.05 -4.62
N ARG A 64 -3.37 -6.26 -5.61
CA ARG A 64 -3.21 -6.73 -7.00
C ARG A 64 -2.26 -7.91 -7.08
N SER A 65 -1.09 -7.81 -6.45
CA SER A 65 -0.10 -8.91 -6.42
C SER A 65 -0.69 -10.17 -5.78
N GLY A 66 -1.41 -10.03 -4.66
CA GLY A 66 -2.15 -11.13 -4.02
C GLY A 66 -3.14 -11.81 -4.98
N LEU A 67 -4.01 -11.02 -5.63
CA LEU A 67 -4.99 -11.55 -6.59
C LEU A 67 -4.33 -12.21 -7.81
N CYS A 68 -3.24 -11.65 -8.34
CA CYS A 68 -2.49 -12.28 -9.43
C CYS A 68 -1.94 -13.65 -9.02
N THR A 69 -1.40 -13.79 -7.79
CA THR A 69 -0.95 -15.10 -7.28
C THR A 69 -2.09 -16.11 -7.09
N GLU A 70 -3.34 -15.65 -7.03
CA GLU A 70 -4.54 -16.49 -6.99
C GLU A 70 -5.07 -16.88 -8.39
N GLY A 71 -4.38 -16.47 -9.46
CA GLY A 71 -4.76 -16.77 -10.84
C GLY A 71 -5.75 -15.77 -11.44
N TRP A 72 -5.87 -14.56 -10.89
CA TRP A 72 -6.57 -13.47 -11.57
C TRP A 72 -5.72 -12.94 -12.71
N THR A 73 -6.37 -12.50 -13.79
CA THR A 73 -5.67 -11.72 -14.82
C THR A 73 -5.24 -10.38 -14.23
N TRP A 74 -4.16 -9.81 -14.77
CA TRP A 74 -3.63 -8.54 -14.27
C TRP A 74 -4.68 -7.42 -14.30
N GLN A 75 -5.46 -7.34 -15.38
CA GLN A 75 -6.49 -6.31 -15.57
C GLN A 75 -7.63 -6.45 -14.55
N GLU A 76 -8.12 -7.68 -14.30
CA GLU A 76 -9.17 -7.91 -13.31
C GLU A 76 -8.67 -7.67 -11.88
N ALA A 77 -7.45 -8.12 -11.57
CA ALA A 77 -6.82 -7.89 -10.28
C ALA A 77 -6.60 -6.40 -9.99
N ASP A 78 -6.16 -5.62 -10.99
CA ASP A 78 -5.95 -4.18 -10.85
C ASP A 78 -7.28 -3.42 -10.70
N ALA A 79 -8.31 -3.78 -11.47
CA ALA A 79 -9.64 -3.19 -11.34
C ALA A 79 -10.26 -3.46 -9.97
N ALA A 80 -10.17 -4.70 -9.48
CA ALA A 80 -10.62 -5.07 -8.14
C ALA A 80 -9.85 -4.33 -7.05
N ALA A 81 -8.52 -4.24 -7.16
CA ALA A 81 -7.67 -3.52 -6.21
C ALA A 81 -8.02 -2.03 -6.17
N ALA A 82 -8.24 -1.41 -7.33
CA ALA A 82 -8.63 0.00 -7.44
C ALA A 82 -9.98 0.28 -6.77
N ASP A 83 -10.99 -0.58 -7.00
CA ASP A 83 -12.31 -0.44 -6.36
C ASP A 83 -12.25 -0.61 -4.83
N ILE A 84 -11.51 -1.62 -4.34
CA ILE A 84 -11.33 -1.83 -2.89
C ILE A 84 -10.69 -0.60 -2.24
N VAL A 85 -9.59 -0.10 -2.82
CA VAL A 85 -8.86 1.07 -2.32
C VAL A 85 -9.72 2.34 -2.37
N SER A 86 -10.46 2.54 -3.46
CA SER A 86 -11.37 3.68 -3.60
C SER A 86 -12.45 3.70 -2.51
N ARG A 87 -13.05 2.53 -2.23
CA ARG A 87 -14.06 2.40 -1.17
C ARG A 87 -13.47 2.57 0.23
N ALA A 88 -12.27 2.07 0.47
CA ALA A 88 -11.57 2.27 1.73
C ALA A 88 -11.27 3.76 1.97
N LEU A 89 -10.81 4.48 0.95
CA LEU A 89 -10.59 5.94 1.01
C LEU A 89 -11.90 6.70 1.28
N ALA A 90 -12.99 6.33 0.61
CA ALA A 90 -14.31 6.92 0.88
C ALA A 90 -14.77 6.67 2.32
N MET A 91 -14.52 5.46 2.86
CA MET A 91 -14.90 5.09 4.22
C MET A 91 -14.14 5.88 5.29
N ILE A 92 -12.88 6.26 5.05
CA ILE A 92 -12.11 7.14 5.96
C ILE A 92 -12.36 8.63 5.73
N GLY A 93 -13.31 8.99 4.86
CA GLY A 93 -13.64 10.39 4.53
C GLY A 93 -12.53 11.13 3.78
N ALA A 94 -11.72 10.42 2.98
CA ALA A 94 -10.69 11.04 2.17
C ALA A 94 -11.30 11.67 0.91
N THR A 95 -11.26 13.00 0.83
CA THR A 95 -11.62 13.77 -0.37
C THR A 95 -10.36 14.04 -1.18
N ARG A 96 -10.37 13.74 -2.48
CA ARG A 96 -9.25 14.11 -3.36
C ARG A 96 -9.27 15.62 -3.58
N PRO A 97 -8.13 16.30 -3.43
CA PRO A 97 -8.04 17.70 -3.81
C PRO A 97 -8.34 17.84 -5.30
N SER A 98 -8.92 18.96 -5.68
CA SER A 98 -8.99 19.37 -7.08
C SER A 98 -7.58 19.51 -7.66
N TRP A 99 -7.46 19.48 -8.99
CA TRP A 99 -6.18 19.66 -9.67
C TRP A 99 -5.46 20.95 -9.23
N LYS A 100 -6.22 22.04 -9.02
CA LYS A 100 -5.71 23.33 -8.57
C LYS A 100 -5.19 23.28 -7.14
N GLU A 101 -5.92 22.61 -6.25
CA GLU A 101 -5.52 22.44 -4.85
C GLU A 101 -4.28 21.54 -4.69
N GLY A 102 -4.04 20.64 -5.65
CA GLY A 102 -2.84 19.80 -5.68
C GLY A 102 -1.57 20.51 -6.14
N GLN A 103 -1.66 21.77 -6.58
CA GLN A 103 -0.49 22.52 -7.05
C GLN A 103 0.34 23.06 -5.87
N PRO A 104 1.69 23.07 -5.98
CA PRO A 104 2.56 23.65 -4.94
C PRO A 104 2.19 25.09 -4.58
N GLU A 105 1.78 25.89 -5.58
CA GLU A 105 1.39 27.29 -5.45
C GLU A 105 0.14 27.47 -4.58
N TRP A 106 -0.73 26.46 -4.51
CA TRP A 106 -1.94 26.50 -3.69
C TRP A 106 -1.67 26.12 -2.23
N THR A 107 -0.68 25.25 -2.00
CA THR A 107 -0.38 24.75 -0.64
C THR A 107 0.61 25.65 0.10
N GLN A 108 1.30 26.54 -0.62
CA GLN A 108 2.26 27.49 -0.07
C GLN A 108 1.73 28.90 -0.27
N ASP A 109 0.83 29.36 0.61
CA ASP A 109 0.35 30.74 0.59
C ASP A 109 1.54 31.71 0.59
N GLY A 110 1.72 32.42 -0.52
CA GLY A 110 2.75 33.44 -0.69
C GLY A 110 4.15 32.98 -1.08
N ALA A 111 4.41 31.67 -1.34
CA ALA A 111 5.69 31.12 -1.82
C ALA A 111 6.97 31.74 -1.20
N LEU A 112 6.88 32.28 0.03
CA LEU A 112 8.04 32.81 0.69
C LEU A 112 8.90 31.60 1.09
N PRO A 113 10.19 31.61 0.77
CA PRO A 113 11.11 30.60 1.26
C PRO A 113 10.89 30.45 2.77
N ILE A 114 10.60 29.23 3.23
CA ILE A 114 10.53 28.96 4.67
C ILE A 114 11.94 29.22 5.21
N GLU A 115 12.15 30.40 5.77
CA GLU A 115 13.40 30.76 6.41
C GLU A 115 13.62 29.82 7.60
N ARG A 116 14.75 29.12 7.58
CA ARG A 116 15.17 28.24 8.67
C ARG A 116 16.44 28.80 9.25
N GLU A 117 16.46 28.97 10.55
CA GLU A 117 17.66 29.37 11.28
C GLU A 117 18.56 28.17 11.60
N ASN A 118 17.98 26.96 11.61
CA ASN A 118 18.65 25.74 12.05
C ASN A 118 18.55 24.62 11.02
N CYS A 119 19.61 23.82 10.93
CA CYS A 119 19.70 22.65 10.08
C CYS A 119 18.61 21.62 10.42
N LEU A 120 17.86 21.16 9.42
CA LEU A 120 16.75 20.22 9.62
C LEU A 120 17.20 18.86 10.18
N ARG A 121 18.48 18.50 10.02
CA ARG A 121 19.06 17.25 10.53
C ARG A 121 19.72 17.41 11.89
N CYS A 122 20.82 18.16 11.96
CA CYS A 122 21.64 18.25 13.18
C CYS A 122 21.18 19.34 14.17
N ARG A 123 20.23 20.20 13.76
CA ARG A 123 19.75 21.36 14.54
C ARG A 123 20.79 22.44 14.83
N GLY A 124 21.99 22.36 14.27
CA GLY A 124 22.99 23.44 14.33
C GLY A 124 22.56 24.67 13.51
N PRO A 125 23.10 25.86 13.83
CA PRO A 125 22.78 27.10 13.13
C PRO A 125 23.13 27.00 11.64
N LEU A 126 22.35 27.65 10.79
CA LEU A 126 22.61 27.79 9.36
C LEU A 126 23.38 29.08 9.11
N GLU A 127 24.57 28.97 8.53
CA GLU A 127 25.42 30.10 8.18
C GLU A 127 25.18 30.53 6.71
N GLY A 128 25.07 31.83 6.47
CA GLY A 128 25.04 32.40 5.12
C GLY A 128 23.85 31.96 4.26
N HIS A 129 24.14 31.34 3.10
CA HIS A 129 23.17 31.05 2.04
C HIS A 129 22.48 29.67 2.15
N HIS A 130 22.64 28.97 3.27
CA HIS A 130 22.04 27.65 3.47
C HIS A 130 20.58 27.76 3.97
N TYR A 131 19.63 27.24 3.18
CA TYR A 131 18.19 27.36 3.48
C TYR A 131 17.57 26.14 4.20
N LYS A 132 18.31 25.03 4.36
CA LYS A 132 17.75 23.78 4.92
C LYS A 132 18.73 22.90 5.69
N PHE A 133 19.98 22.82 5.24
CA PHE A 133 21.00 21.96 5.82
C PHE A 133 22.33 22.71 5.91
N CYS A 134 23.06 22.51 7.01
CA CYS A 134 24.37 23.15 7.23
C CYS A 134 25.49 22.58 6.35
N SER A 135 25.30 21.39 5.77
CA SER A 135 26.28 20.75 4.89
C SER A 135 25.62 19.76 3.94
N THR A 136 26.32 19.43 2.85
CA THR A 136 25.94 18.37 1.92
C THR A 136 25.83 17.01 2.60
N VAL A 137 26.68 16.73 3.59
CA VAL A 137 26.63 15.52 4.42
C VAL A 137 25.33 15.46 5.20
N CYS A 138 24.92 16.56 5.85
CA CYS A 138 23.65 16.60 6.56
C CYS A 138 22.44 16.43 5.62
N ALA A 139 22.50 17.04 4.44
CA ALA A 139 21.46 16.89 3.42
C ALA A 139 21.34 15.43 2.98
N ALA A 140 22.44 14.83 2.49
CA ALA A 140 22.47 13.46 1.98
C ALA A 140 21.96 12.47 3.02
N ALA A 141 22.49 12.57 4.24
CA ALA A 141 22.12 11.63 5.27
C ALA A 141 20.65 11.81 5.70
N TRP A 142 20.09 13.03 5.71
CA TRP A 142 18.66 13.26 5.99
C TRP A 142 17.80 12.62 4.90
N HIS A 143 18.17 12.80 3.63
CA HIS A 143 17.47 12.18 2.51
C HIS A 143 17.51 10.65 2.56
N THR A 144 18.67 10.06 2.92
CA THR A 144 18.80 8.61 3.11
C THR A 144 17.88 8.12 4.23
N SER A 145 17.95 8.73 5.42
CA SER A 145 17.13 8.32 6.56
C SER A 145 15.63 8.47 6.30
N ARG A 146 15.24 9.55 5.61
CA ARG A 146 13.85 9.75 5.18
C ARG A 146 13.43 8.68 4.18
N ARG A 147 14.23 8.40 3.15
CA ARG A 147 13.94 7.37 2.15
C ARG A 147 13.80 5.99 2.79
N GLU A 148 14.68 5.63 3.72
CA GLU A 148 14.62 4.35 4.43
C GLU A 148 13.32 4.21 5.23
N ARG A 149 12.91 5.28 5.93
CA ARG A 149 11.64 5.32 6.65
C ARG A 149 10.46 5.17 5.70
N ASP A 150 10.39 6.01 4.67
CA ASP A 150 9.33 6.00 3.66
C ASP A 150 9.22 4.61 3.01
N THR A 151 10.35 4.01 2.62
CA THR A 151 10.42 2.65 2.05
C THR A 151 9.93 1.60 3.04
N SER A 152 10.29 1.71 4.32
CA SER A 152 9.86 0.76 5.35
C SER A 152 8.36 0.84 5.60
N ASP A 153 7.81 2.06 5.67
CA ASP A 153 6.38 2.30 5.87
C ASP A 153 5.56 1.82 4.65
N GLU A 154 6.02 2.11 3.43
CA GLU A 154 5.41 1.60 2.19
C GLU A 154 5.44 0.07 2.13
N ALA A 155 6.59 -0.55 2.43
CA ALA A 155 6.74 -2.01 2.43
C ALA A 155 5.85 -2.68 3.49
N ARG A 156 5.71 -2.05 4.67
CA ARG A 156 4.81 -2.50 5.73
C ARG A 156 3.35 -2.44 5.27
N ALA A 157 2.92 -1.33 4.68
CA ALA A 157 1.57 -1.17 4.16
C ALA A 157 1.26 -2.17 3.04
N GLN A 158 2.19 -2.33 2.08
CA GLN A 158 2.08 -3.31 1.00
C GLN A 158 1.95 -4.74 1.54
N ARG A 159 2.81 -5.13 2.49
CA ARG A 159 2.78 -6.47 3.10
C ARG A 159 1.49 -6.70 3.85
N ALA A 160 1.04 -5.73 4.65
CA ALA A 160 -0.23 -5.82 5.39
C ALA A 160 -1.43 -6.00 4.44
N ALA A 161 -1.49 -5.25 3.34
CA ALA A 161 -2.54 -5.38 2.34
C ALA A 161 -2.50 -6.75 1.62
N SER A 162 -1.30 -7.23 1.27
CA SER A 162 -1.12 -8.56 0.66
C SER A 162 -1.51 -9.68 1.62
N ASP A 163 -1.11 -9.59 2.88
CA ASP A 163 -1.45 -10.56 3.92
C ASP A 163 -2.95 -10.56 4.22
N ALA A 164 -3.62 -9.41 4.16
CA ALA A 164 -5.09 -9.32 4.27
C ALA A 164 -5.79 -10.08 3.12
N ALA A 165 -5.31 -9.91 1.88
CA ALA A 165 -5.84 -10.64 0.72
C ALA A 165 -5.67 -12.16 0.88
N TYR A 166 -4.51 -12.60 1.39
CA TYR A 166 -4.19 -14.00 1.61
C TYR A 166 -5.01 -14.63 2.75
N ARG A 167 -5.06 -13.96 3.92
CA ARG A 167 -5.72 -14.48 5.13
C ARG A 167 -7.19 -14.78 4.88
N ASP A 168 -7.83 -14.04 3.98
CA ASP A 168 -9.24 -14.24 3.65
C ASP A 168 -9.58 -15.64 3.11
N ARG A 169 -8.63 -16.28 2.41
CA ARG A 169 -8.82 -17.63 1.86
C ARG A 169 -8.21 -18.73 2.72
N ALA A 170 -7.23 -18.40 3.55
CA ALA A 170 -6.57 -19.38 4.40
C ALA A 170 -7.62 -20.11 5.27
N PRO A 171 -7.55 -21.45 5.38
CA PRO A 171 -8.49 -22.20 6.21
C PRO A 171 -8.37 -21.74 7.66
N ALA A 172 -9.51 -21.57 8.33
CA ALA A 172 -9.53 -21.28 9.74
C ALA A 172 -9.03 -22.52 10.51
N ARG A 173 -8.18 -22.30 11.51
CA ARG A 173 -7.57 -23.35 12.34
C ARG A 173 -7.70 -22.96 13.80
N ALA A 174 -7.95 -23.94 14.66
CA ALA A 174 -7.92 -23.72 16.10
C ALA A 174 -6.46 -23.58 16.57
N CYS A 175 -6.18 -22.58 17.40
CA CYS A 175 -4.91 -22.48 18.10
C CYS A 175 -4.77 -23.66 19.06
N GLU A 176 -3.67 -24.40 18.98
CA GLU A 176 -3.45 -25.57 19.86
C GLU A 176 -3.36 -25.21 21.34
N ARG A 177 -3.15 -23.93 21.67
CA ARG A 177 -3.07 -23.47 23.04
C ARG A 177 -4.37 -22.86 23.58
N CYS A 178 -4.93 -21.88 22.87
CA CYS A 178 -6.08 -21.12 23.36
C CYS A 178 -7.40 -21.49 22.65
N GLY A 179 -7.38 -22.40 21.68
CA GLY A 179 -8.55 -22.81 20.90
C GLY A 179 -9.08 -21.78 19.90
N THR A 180 -8.68 -20.51 20.00
CA THR A 180 -9.16 -19.44 19.11
C THR A 180 -8.92 -19.76 17.64
N MET A 181 -9.96 -19.58 16.82
CA MET A 181 -9.87 -19.77 15.37
C MET A 181 -9.05 -18.63 14.75
N TYR A 182 -8.02 -18.98 13.98
CA TYR A 182 -7.17 -18.01 13.29
C TYR A 182 -6.83 -18.48 11.87
N ARG A 183 -6.28 -17.57 11.06
CA ARG A 183 -5.90 -17.80 9.67
C ARG A 183 -4.45 -17.34 9.45
N SER A 184 -3.58 -18.25 8.99
CA SER A 184 -2.16 -17.96 8.76
C SER A 184 -1.71 -18.29 7.34
N ARG A 185 -0.65 -17.60 6.90
CA ARG A 185 0.11 -17.89 5.68
C ARG A 185 0.94 -19.15 5.77
N LYS A 186 1.44 -19.48 6.95
CA LYS A 186 2.28 -20.65 7.19
C LYS A 186 1.40 -21.87 7.43
N ARG A 187 1.49 -22.85 6.53
CA ARG A 187 0.67 -24.09 6.59
C ARG A 187 1.00 -24.97 7.80
N ASP A 188 2.14 -24.77 8.40
CA ASP A 188 2.69 -25.47 9.56
C ASP A 188 2.53 -24.68 10.88
N GLN A 189 1.98 -23.46 10.83
CA GLN A 189 1.76 -22.69 12.05
C GLN A 189 0.67 -23.35 12.91
N ARG A 190 1.02 -23.59 14.19
CA ARG A 190 0.21 -24.26 15.22
C ARG A 190 -0.50 -23.29 16.18
N TYR A 191 0.03 -22.08 16.34
CA TYR A 191 -0.45 -21.08 17.31
C TYR A 191 -0.95 -19.80 16.63
N CYS A 192 -1.97 -19.16 17.21
CA CYS A 192 -2.55 -17.92 16.66
C CYS A 192 -1.61 -16.71 16.65
N GLY A 193 -0.56 -16.72 17.48
CA GLY A 193 0.42 -15.64 17.55
C GLY A 193 1.64 -15.98 18.41
N SER A 194 2.60 -15.05 18.44
CA SER A 194 3.85 -15.19 19.21
C SER A 194 3.60 -15.37 20.71
N ALA A 195 2.61 -14.67 21.28
CA ALA A 195 2.26 -14.80 22.69
C ALA A 195 1.82 -16.24 23.08
N CYS A 196 1.00 -16.89 22.24
CA CYS A 196 0.61 -18.28 22.46
C CYS A 196 1.82 -19.21 22.33
N PHE A 197 2.59 -19.06 21.26
CA PHE A 197 3.82 -19.83 21.03
C PHE A 197 4.79 -19.75 22.21
N TYR A 198 5.12 -18.54 22.67
CA TYR A 198 6.11 -18.34 23.71
C TYR A 198 5.68 -18.88 25.07
N ALA A 199 4.38 -18.86 25.41
CA ALA A 199 4.00 -19.45 26.68
C ALA A 199 3.73 -20.95 26.64
N THR A 200 3.43 -21.57 25.49
CA THR A 200 3.62 -23.02 25.36
C THR A 200 5.10 -23.41 25.55
N GLN A 201 6.03 -22.65 24.98
CA GLN A 201 7.47 -22.85 25.22
C GLN A 201 7.87 -22.68 26.69
N ARG A 202 7.28 -21.71 27.41
CA ARG A 202 7.51 -21.55 28.86
C ARG A 202 6.96 -22.71 29.68
N GLU A 203 5.80 -23.24 29.31
CA GLU A 203 5.21 -24.43 29.96
C GLU A 203 6.09 -25.66 29.74
N MET A 204 6.53 -25.90 28.51
CA MET A 204 7.46 -27.00 28.19
C MET A 204 8.77 -26.91 28.98
N ARG A 205 9.32 -25.70 29.15
CA ARG A 205 10.55 -25.47 29.95
C ARG A 205 10.36 -25.65 31.46
N ARG A 206 9.13 -25.57 31.98
CA ARG A 206 8.85 -25.80 33.41
C ARG A 206 8.68 -27.28 33.74
N GLN A 207 8.41 -28.09 32.73
CA GLN A 207 8.20 -29.54 32.86
C GLN A 207 9.49 -30.36 32.61
N ALA A 208 10.53 -29.71 32.09
CA ALA A 208 11.86 -30.27 31.89
C ALA A 208 12.76 -29.93 33.08
#